data_AF-B5EU22-F1
#
_entry.id   AF-B5EU22-F1
#
_cell.length_a   1.000
_cell.length_b   1.000
_cell.length_c   1.000
_cell.angle_alpha   90.00
_cell.angle_beta   90.00
_cell.angle_gamma   90.00
#
_symmetry.space_group_name_H-M   'P 1'
#
loop_
_entity.id
_entity.type
_entity.pdbx_description
1 polymer ?
#
loop_
_entity_poly.entity_id
_entity_poly.type
_entity_poly.pdbx_seq_one_letter_code
_entity_poly.pdbx_strand_id
1 'polypeptide(L)'
;MKPILDEVVNQKINSNEWLTDETARKDAIKILEAVISELGVEKCLAALDNQGFNGASYGYLLKPLHKEGMRRRELYLTSEDAI
;
A
#
# COMPACT_ATOMS: atom_id res chain seq x y z
N MET A 1 8.63 11.32 -8.75
CA MET A 1 7.47 10.72 -8.08
C MET A 1 7.93 10.31 -6.69
N LYS A 2 7.47 10.98 -5.63
CA LYS A 2 7.83 10.57 -4.27
C LYS A 2 7.11 9.25 -3.97
N PRO A 3 7.82 8.20 -3.52
CA PRO A 3 7.18 6.97 -3.06
C PRO A 3 6.18 7.30 -1.95
N ILE A 4 4.96 6.75 -2.01
CA ILE A 4 3.99 6.80 -0.90
C ILE A 4 4.63 6.28 0.41
N LEU A 5 5.61 5.38 0.28
CA LEU A 5 6.46 4.92 1.38
C LEU A 5 7.21 6.06 2.09
N ASP A 6 7.79 7.00 1.34
CA ASP A 6 8.54 8.12 1.91
C ASP A 6 7.60 9.10 2.61
N GLU A 7 6.37 9.29 2.12
CA GLU A 7 5.34 10.09 2.77
C GLU A 7 4.94 9.50 4.13
N VAL A 8 4.62 8.19 4.17
CA VAL A 8 4.24 7.49 5.42
C VAL A 8 5.38 7.53 6.42
N VAL A 9 6.62 7.30 5.97
CA VAL A 9 7.80 7.36 6.84
C VAL A 9 8.06 8.78 7.34
N ASN A 10 8.01 9.80 6.47
CA ASN A 10 8.30 11.19 6.84
C ASN A 10 7.23 11.82 7.72
N GLN A 11 5.94 11.49 7.51
CA GLN A 11 4.85 11.94 8.38
C GLN A 11 4.96 11.35 9.79
N LYS A 12 5.57 10.16 9.94
CA LYS A 12 5.54 9.38 11.18
C LYS A 12 6.84 9.40 11.99
N ILE A 13 8.01 9.57 11.35
CA ILE A 13 9.30 9.74 12.06
C ILE A 13 9.25 10.92 13.05
N ASN A 14 8.47 11.95 12.73
CA ASN A 14 8.38 13.17 13.54
C ASN A 14 7.15 13.23 14.46
N SER A 15 6.25 12.22 14.43
CA SER A 15 4.95 12.33 15.11
C SER A 15 4.88 11.67 16.48
N ASN A 16 5.88 10.90 16.92
CA ASN A 16 5.83 10.05 18.12
C ASN A 16 4.64 9.06 18.15
N GLU A 17 3.92 8.83 17.04
CA GLU A 17 2.64 8.09 17.00
C GLU A 17 2.77 6.55 16.96
N TRP A 18 3.91 5.98 17.36
CA TRP A 18 4.04 4.53 17.61
C TRP A 18 3.27 4.06 18.86
N LEU A 19 2.26 4.82 19.29
CA LEU A 19 1.66 4.71 20.63
C LEU A 19 0.53 3.68 20.72
N THR A 20 -0.02 3.19 19.60
CA THR A 20 -1.09 2.18 19.60
C THR A 20 -1.00 1.17 18.47
N ASP A 21 -1.43 -0.07 18.76
CA ASP A 21 -1.54 -1.16 17.78
C ASP A 21 -2.47 -0.80 16.61
N GLU A 22 -3.45 0.07 16.84
CA GLU A 22 -4.39 0.50 15.80
C GLU A 22 -3.73 1.39 14.75
N THR A 23 -2.92 2.36 15.17
CA THR A 23 -2.18 3.24 14.25
C THR A 23 -1.19 2.42 13.42
N ALA A 24 -0.44 1.52 14.06
CA ALA A 24 0.49 0.64 13.38
C ALA A 24 -0.20 -0.24 12.32
N ARG A 25 -1.38 -0.79 12.64
CA ARG A 25 -2.17 -1.59 11.69
C ARG A 25 -2.63 -0.77 10.49
N LYS A 26 -3.13 0.45 10.72
CA LYS A 26 -3.57 1.36 9.63
C LYS A 26 -2.42 1.71 8.70
N ASP A 27 -1.26 2.03 9.25
CA ASP A 27 -0.10 2.42 8.43
C ASP A 27 0.51 1.22 7.69
N ALA A 28 0.53 0.03 8.30
CA ALA A 28 0.92 -1.20 7.62
C ALA A 28 0.03 -1.52 6.41
N ILE A 29 -1.29 -1.31 6.54
CA ILE A 29 -2.24 -1.49 5.41
C ILE A 29 -1.93 -0.50 4.28
N LYS A 30 -1.68 0.78 4.57
CA LYS A 30 -1.33 1.77 3.54
C LYS A 30 -0.02 1.42 2.82
N ILE A 31 0.97 0.95 3.55
CA ILE A 31 2.24 0.49 2.99
C ILE A 31 2.00 -0.71 2.06
N LEU A 32 1.18 -1.67 2.50
CA LEU A 32 0.84 -2.84 1.71
C LEU A 32 0.08 -2.46 0.43
N GLU A 33 -0.90 -1.57 0.52
CA GLU A 33 -1.61 -1.00 -0.64
C GLU A 33 -0.64 -0.35 -1.63
N ALA A 34 0.29 0.49 -1.14
CA ALA A 34 1.28 1.16 -1.97
C ALA A 34 2.19 0.17 -2.70
N VAL A 35 2.73 -0.83 -1.99
CA VAL A 35 3.60 -1.86 -2.57
C VAL A 35 2.85 -2.69 -3.62
N ILE A 36 1.62 -3.13 -3.32
CA ILE A 36 0.80 -3.89 -4.28
C ILE A 36 0.42 -3.03 -5.48
N SER A 37 0.17 -1.74 -5.31
CA SER A 37 -0.12 -0.82 -6.42
C SER A 37 1.05 -0.69 -7.39
N GLU A 38 2.27 -0.65 -6.86
CA GLU A 38 3.50 -0.52 -7.65
C GLU A 38 3.86 -1.82 -8.39
N LEU A 39 3.69 -2.98 -7.73
CA LEU A 39 4.01 -4.27 -8.32
C LEU A 39 2.92 -4.78 -9.27
N GLY A 40 1.66 -4.45 -9.00
CA GLY A 40 0.50 -4.99 -9.68
C GLY A 40 0.07 -6.36 -9.14
N VAL A 41 -1.23 -6.65 -9.30
CA VAL A 41 -1.87 -7.87 -8.77
C VAL A 41 -1.17 -9.14 -9.27
N GLU A 42 -0.92 -9.25 -10.57
CA GLU A 42 -0.37 -10.47 -11.19
C GLU A 42 1.04 -10.81 -10.66
N LYS A 43 1.90 -9.82 -10.47
CA LYS A 43 3.23 -10.06 -9.90
C LYS A 43 3.16 -10.50 -8.44
N CYS A 44 2.19 -9.98 -7.69
CA CYS A 44 1.96 -10.40 -6.30
C CYS A 44 1.41 -11.84 -6.24
N LEU A 45 0.52 -12.22 -7.15
CA LEU A 45 0.02 -13.60 -7.27
C LEU A 45 1.16 -14.57 -7.60
N ALA A 46 1.98 -14.23 -8.60
CA ALA A 46 3.15 -15.05 -8.96
C ALA A 46 4.17 -15.16 -7.82
N ALA A 47 4.37 -14.09 -7.04
CA ALA A 47 5.23 -14.12 -5.86
C ALA A 47 4.69 -15.09 -4.79
N LEU A 48 3.37 -15.14 -4.59
CA LEU A 48 2.74 -16.11 -3.69
C LEU A 48 2.91 -17.55 -4.17
N ASP A 49 2.73 -17.80 -5.48
CA ASP A 49 2.97 -19.12 -6.08
C ASP A 49 4.41 -19.57 -5.87
N ASN A 50 5.38 -18.67 -6.04
CA ASN A 50 6.81 -18.95 -5.82
C ASN A 50 7.16 -19.25 -4.35
N GLN A 51 6.30 -18.90 -3.40
CA GLN A 51 6.44 -19.23 -1.98
C GLN A 51 5.65 -20.49 -1.58
N GLY A 52 5.06 -21.19 -2.55
CA GLY A 52 4.29 -22.43 -2.31
C GLY A 52 2.85 -22.20 -1.87
N PHE A 53 2.32 -20.97 -1.97
CA PHE A 53 0.89 -20.70 -1.81
C PHE A 53 0.16 -20.94 -3.13
N ASN A 54 -1.17 -21.09 -3.08
CA ASN A 54 -2.01 -20.99 -4.26
C ASN A 54 -2.36 -19.52 -4.50
N GLY A 55 -1.53 -18.81 -5.26
CA GLY A 55 -1.66 -17.38 -5.54
C GLY A 55 -3.07 -17.00 -5.99
N ALA A 56 -3.67 -17.77 -6.90
CA ALA A 56 -5.03 -17.53 -7.40
C ALA A 56 -6.09 -17.39 -6.28
N SER A 57 -5.94 -18.15 -5.18
CA SER A 57 -6.83 -18.05 -4.01
C SER A 57 -6.71 -16.73 -3.26
N TYR A 58 -5.62 -15.97 -3.41
CA TYR A 58 -5.41 -14.69 -2.75
C TYR A 58 -5.86 -13.50 -3.60
N GLY A 59 -6.39 -13.73 -4.81
CA GLY A 59 -6.89 -12.67 -5.68
C GLY A 59 -7.98 -11.81 -5.03
N TYR A 60 -8.82 -12.38 -4.15
CA TYR A 60 -9.84 -11.62 -3.42
C TYR A 60 -9.26 -10.61 -2.42
N LEU A 61 -8.02 -10.82 -1.95
CA LEU A 61 -7.33 -9.94 -1.03
C LEU A 61 -6.48 -8.90 -1.77
N LEU A 62 -5.75 -9.33 -2.80
CA LEU A 62 -4.82 -8.47 -3.54
C LEU A 62 -5.53 -7.45 -4.43
N LYS A 63 -6.66 -7.82 -5.07
CA LYS A 63 -7.40 -6.91 -5.97
C LYS A 63 -7.95 -5.67 -5.22
N PRO A 64 -8.61 -5.78 -4.06
CA PRO A 64 -9.03 -4.61 -3.29
C PRO A 64 -7.86 -3.72 -2.84
N LEU A 65 -6.77 -4.31 -2.34
CA LEU A 65 -5.59 -3.56 -1.90
C LEU A 65 -4.94 -2.78 -3.05
N HIS A 66 -4.83 -3.40 -4.22
CA HIS A 66 -4.34 -2.75 -5.43
C HIS A 66 -5.24 -1.56 -5.82
N LYS A 67 -6.57 -1.78 -5.85
CA LYS A 67 -7.54 -0.73 -6.19
C LYS A 67 -7.45 0.46 -5.24
N GLU A 68 -7.33 0.22 -3.95
CA GLU A 68 -7.24 1.29 -2.95
C GLU A 68 -5.91 2.04 -3.05
N GLY A 69 -4.79 1.34 -3.27
CA GLY A 69 -3.49 1.97 -3.51
C GLY A 69 -3.50 2.88 -4.74
N MET A 70 -4.11 2.43 -5.84
CA MET A 70 -4.28 3.23 -7.06
C MET A 70 -5.16 4.47 -6.81
N ARG A 71 -6.30 4.30 -6.13
CA ARG A 71 -7.20 5.41 -5.76
C ARG A 71 -6.48 6.47 -4.91
N ARG A 72 -5.69 6.05 -3.91
CA ARG A 72 -4.91 6.98 -3.09
C ARG A 72 -3.89 7.74 -3.94
N ARG A 73 -3.19 7.06 -4.85
CA ARG A 73 -2.24 7.68 -5.78
C ARG A 73 -2.89 8.74 -6.66
N GLU A 74 -4.08 8.47 -7.19
CA GLU A 74 -4.87 9.44 -7.96
C GLU A 74 -5.26 10.66 -7.12
N LEU A 75 -5.67 10.46 -5.86
CA LEU A 75 -5.97 11.55 -4.95
C LEU A 75 -4.75 12.42 -4.66
N TYR A 76 -3.57 11.84 -4.49
CA TYR A 76 -2.34 12.61 -4.30
C TYR A 76 -2.03 13.49 -5.51
N LEU A 77 -2.07 12.92 -6.71
CA LEU A 77 -1.80 13.66 -7.95
C LEU A 77 -2.80 14.82 -8.14
N THR A 78 -4.09 14.55 -7.92
CA THR A 78 -5.13 15.59 -8.04
C THR A 78 -5.11 16.63 -6.91
N SER A 79 -4.54 16.30 -5.76
CA SER A 79 -4.33 17.26 -4.65
C SER A 79 -3.06 18.11 -4.79
N GLU A 80 -2.02 17.60 -5.45
CA GLU A 80 -0.82 18.39 -5.78
C GLU A 80 -1.09 19.40 -6.90
N ASP A 81 -2.03 19.12 -7.81
CA ASP A 81 -2.47 20.04 -8.86
C ASP A 81 -3.46 21.14 -8.39
N ALA A 82 -3.84 21.13 -7.10
CA ALA A 82 -4.81 22.06 -6.51
C ALA A 82 -4.16 23.25 -5.75
N ILE A 83 -2.85 23.45 -5.89
CA ILE A 83 -2.08 24.56 -5.28
C ILE A 83 -1.43 25.41 -6.37
#